data_AF-A0A4P7XMT1-F1
#
_entry.id   AF-A0A4P7XMT1-F1
#
_cell.length_a   1.000
_cell.length_b   1.000
_cell.length_c   1.000
_cell.angle_alpha   90.00
_cell.angle_beta   90.00
_cell.angle_gamma   90.00
#
_symmetry.space_group_name_H-M   'P 1'
#
loop_
_entity.id
_entity.type
_entity.pdbx_description
1 polymer ?
#
loop_
_entity_poly.entity_id
_entity_poly.type
_entity_poly.pdbx_seq_one_letter_code
_entity_poly.pdbx_strand_id
1 'polypeptide(L)'
;MLGGNMKQNRKTRGIQDAVSRIYARYLYLLGFRTSVVTDATGLSESQARNLKKELKEEGIVVKDQPGPGSMADGLVNSRSGYLQASILMNIYRSLNPNAERNLDLESVIEAYSIYLKEIGAIFRNSIDYDLSAEGFERFTIQQAYSLAAALRSNDIDYSASMRECPDCKTYFYFTTRQTVVDDCPFCNWRVRSISSGTANQNAALP
;
A
#
# COMPACT_ATOMS: atom_id res chain seq x y z
N MET A 1 42.62 -31.42 9.18
CA MET A 1 41.14 -31.52 9.20
C MET A 1 40.48 -30.16 8.98
N LEU A 2 40.63 -29.53 7.79
CA LEU A 2 40.09 -28.17 7.52
C LEU A 2 39.04 -28.13 6.37
N GLY A 3 38.72 -29.27 5.75
CA GLY A 3 37.82 -29.34 4.59
C GLY A 3 36.31 -29.37 4.89
N GLY A 4 35.91 -29.52 6.15
CA GLY A 4 34.49 -29.61 6.54
C GLY A 4 33.76 -28.27 6.54
N ASN A 5 34.42 -27.21 7.02
CA ASN A 5 33.82 -25.89 7.22
C ASN A 5 33.49 -25.18 5.90
N MET A 6 34.29 -25.40 4.86
CA MET A 6 34.12 -24.73 3.55
C MET A 6 32.95 -25.31 2.73
N LYS A 7 32.66 -26.61 2.87
CA LYS A 7 31.54 -27.27 2.20
C LYS A 7 30.19 -26.91 2.83
N GLN A 8 30.13 -26.83 4.16
CA GLN A 8 28.92 -26.39 4.87
C GLN A 8 28.59 -24.93 4.54
N ASN A 9 29.58 -24.03 4.53
CA ASN A 9 29.36 -22.63 4.23
C ASN A 9 28.86 -22.39 2.78
N ARG A 10 29.37 -23.18 1.81
CA ARG A 10 28.90 -23.14 0.42
C ARG A 10 27.46 -23.64 0.26
N LYS A 11 27.06 -24.67 1.01
CA LYS A 11 25.69 -25.19 1.01
C LYS A 11 24.69 -24.20 1.60
N THR A 12 25.04 -23.57 2.73
CA THR A 12 24.21 -22.54 3.37
C THR A 12 24.02 -21.32 2.47
N ARG A 13 25.09 -20.86 1.81
CA ARG A 13 25.02 -19.74 0.86
C ARG A 13 24.13 -20.04 -0.35
N GLY A 14 24.17 -21.27 -0.87
CA GLY A 14 23.30 -21.70 -1.97
C GLY A 14 21.82 -21.72 -1.58
N ILE A 15 21.51 -22.13 -0.35
CA ILE A 15 20.13 -22.13 0.17
C ILE A 15 19.63 -20.68 0.34
N GLN A 16 20.45 -19.80 0.92
CA GLN A 16 20.10 -18.38 1.09
C GLN A 16 19.82 -17.69 -0.26
N ASP A 17 20.66 -17.93 -1.27
CA ASP A 17 20.45 -17.39 -2.61
C ASP A 17 19.13 -17.87 -3.23
N ALA A 18 18.81 -19.17 -3.09
CA ALA A 18 17.54 -19.72 -3.56
C ALA A 18 16.33 -19.09 -2.84
N VAL A 19 16.41 -18.91 -1.52
CA VAL A 19 15.34 -18.27 -0.73
C VAL A 19 15.14 -16.82 -1.16
N SER A 20 16.22 -16.03 -1.28
CA SER A 20 16.14 -14.65 -1.77
C SER A 20 15.52 -14.55 -3.16
N ARG A 21 15.85 -15.48 -4.07
CA ARG A 21 15.24 -15.52 -5.42
C ARG A 21 13.75 -15.87 -5.37
N ILE A 22 13.33 -16.83 -4.55
CA ILE A 22 11.91 -17.19 -4.40
C ILE A 22 11.13 -15.99 -3.86
N TYR A 23 11.65 -15.33 -2.82
CA TYR A 23 11.00 -14.17 -2.24
C TYR A 23 10.95 -13.00 -3.22
N ALA A 24 12.02 -12.74 -3.96
CA ALA A 24 12.04 -11.72 -5.01
C ALA A 24 11.00 -11.98 -6.11
N ARG A 25 10.81 -13.25 -6.54
CA ARG A 25 9.75 -13.63 -7.48
C ARG A 25 8.38 -13.30 -6.90
N TYR A 26 8.12 -13.68 -5.64
CA TYR A 26 6.87 -13.38 -4.95
C TYR A 26 6.57 -11.86 -4.94
N LEU A 27 7.54 -11.04 -4.55
CA LEU A 27 7.38 -9.59 -4.51
C LEU A 27 7.11 -8.97 -5.91
N TYR A 28 7.79 -9.47 -6.95
CA TYR A 28 7.49 -9.03 -8.32
C TYR A 28 6.08 -9.40 -8.77
N LEU A 29 5.61 -10.60 -8.43
CA LEU A 29 4.24 -11.05 -8.75
C LEU A 29 3.18 -10.19 -8.06
N LEU A 30 3.46 -9.70 -6.85
CA LEU A 30 2.58 -8.75 -6.16
C LEU A 30 2.57 -7.37 -6.84
N GLY A 31 3.65 -7.00 -7.54
CA GLY A 31 3.77 -5.73 -8.27
C GLY A 31 4.70 -4.72 -7.61
N PHE A 32 5.62 -5.16 -6.74
CA PHE A 32 6.65 -4.30 -6.18
C PHE A 32 7.69 -3.87 -7.20
N ARG A 33 8.24 -2.66 -6.99
CA ARG A 33 9.36 -2.12 -7.76
C ARG A 33 10.67 -2.81 -7.38
N THR A 34 11.61 -2.81 -8.32
CA THR A 34 12.93 -3.43 -8.12
C THR A 34 13.65 -2.91 -6.87
N SER A 35 13.53 -1.62 -6.54
CA SER A 35 14.15 -1.07 -5.32
C SER A 35 13.64 -1.74 -4.04
N VAL A 36 12.33 -1.94 -3.91
CA VAL A 36 11.74 -2.64 -2.76
C VAL A 36 12.19 -4.10 -2.74
N VAL A 37 12.25 -4.74 -3.92
CA VAL A 37 12.70 -6.13 -4.04
C VAL A 37 14.17 -6.27 -3.62
N THR A 38 15.07 -5.38 -4.05
CA THR A 38 16.48 -5.42 -3.69
C THR A 38 16.67 -5.20 -2.19
N ASP A 39 15.97 -4.22 -1.62
CA ASP A 39 16.05 -3.90 -0.19
C ASP A 39 15.56 -5.07 0.67
N ALA A 40 14.48 -5.73 0.26
CA ALA A 40 13.87 -6.83 1.02
C ALA A 40 14.61 -8.17 0.87
N THR A 41 15.31 -8.40 -0.24
CA THR A 41 15.88 -9.72 -0.56
C THR A 41 17.41 -9.78 -0.46
N GLY A 42 18.07 -8.62 -0.42
CA GLY A 42 19.52 -8.49 -0.47
C GLY A 42 20.14 -8.83 -1.83
N LEU A 43 19.32 -9.10 -2.86
CA LEU A 43 19.82 -9.28 -4.22
C LEU A 43 20.37 -7.96 -4.76
N SER A 44 21.47 -8.04 -5.51
CA SER A 44 21.93 -6.87 -6.28
C SER A 44 20.88 -6.46 -7.31
N GLU A 45 20.89 -5.18 -7.69
CA GLU A 45 19.97 -4.67 -8.69
C GLU A 45 20.07 -5.42 -10.03
N SER A 46 21.28 -5.84 -10.42
CA SER A 46 21.49 -6.67 -11.62
C SER A 46 20.81 -8.03 -11.49
N GLN A 47 20.96 -8.72 -10.36
CA GLN A 47 20.30 -10.00 -10.10
C GLN A 47 18.78 -9.85 -10.11
N ALA A 48 18.24 -8.82 -9.46
CA ALA A 48 16.80 -8.57 -9.40
C ALA A 48 16.22 -8.24 -10.79
N ARG A 49 16.89 -7.39 -11.58
CA ARG A 49 16.49 -7.06 -12.97
C ARG A 49 16.53 -8.29 -13.88
N ASN A 50 17.58 -9.12 -13.76
CA ASN A 50 17.67 -10.37 -14.51
C ASN A 50 16.55 -11.33 -14.13
N LEU A 51 16.25 -11.49 -12.85
CA LEU A 51 15.13 -12.31 -12.38
C LEU A 51 13.79 -11.79 -12.91
N LYS A 52 13.59 -10.47 -12.94
CA LYS A 52 12.38 -9.86 -13.53
C LYS A 52 12.27 -10.16 -15.03
N LYS A 53 13.40 -10.18 -15.74
CA LYS A 53 13.45 -10.55 -17.16
C LYS A 53 13.15 -12.04 -17.37
N GLU A 54 13.74 -12.93 -16.56
CA GLU A 54 13.44 -14.37 -16.57
C GLU A 54 11.93 -14.62 -16.42
N LEU A 55 11.26 -13.97 -15.47
CA LEU A 55 9.81 -14.08 -15.30
C LEU A 55 9.04 -13.68 -16.57
N LYS A 56 9.44 -12.60 -17.24
CA LYS A 56 8.81 -12.18 -18.51
C LYS A 56 9.04 -13.20 -19.62
N GLU A 57 10.23 -13.80 -19.69
CA GLU A 57 10.57 -14.85 -20.65
C GLU A 57 9.81 -16.16 -20.37
N GLU A 58 9.49 -16.45 -19.11
CA GLU A 58 8.59 -17.53 -18.68
C GLU A 58 7.10 -17.25 -19.03
N GLY A 59 6.79 -16.10 -19.64
CA GLY A 59 5.43 -15.69 -19.99
C GLY A 59 4.62 -15.12 -18.80
N ILE A 60 5.28 -14.85 -17.67
CA ILE A 60 4.65 -14.32 -16.48
C ILE A 60 4.52 -12.80 -16.61
N VAL A 61 3.29 -12.29 -16.50
CA VAL A 61 3.01 -10.85 -16.53
C VAL A 61 3.39 -10.22 -15.20
N VAL A 62 4.55 -9.58 -15.16
CA VAL A 62 4.96 -8.73 -14.04
C VAL A 62 4.35 -7.33 -14.25
N LYS A 63 3.54 -6.86 -13.30
CA LYS A 63 2.94 -5.51 -13.36
C LYS A 63 4.04 -4.46 -13.23
N ASP A 64 4.49 -3.91 -14.35
CA ASP A 64 5.38 -2.76 -14.35
C ASP A 64 4.61 -1.52 -13.89
N GLN A 65 5.11 -0.86 -12.85
CA GLN A 65 4.61 0.43 -12.40
C GLN A 65 5.34 1.53 -13.19
N PRO A 66 4.66 2.26 -14.10
CA PRO A 66 5.30 3.32 -14.86
C PRO A 66 5.71 4.50 -13.95
N GLY A 67 6.76 5.22 -14.37
CA GLY A 67 7.17 6.51 -13.78
C GLY A 67 7.89 6.45 -12.41
N PRO A 68 8.34 7.60 -11.88
CA PRO A 68 8.77 7.71 -10.48
C PRO A 68 7.64 7.28 -9.55
N GLY A 69 7.96 6.70 -8.40
CA GLY A 69 6.95 6.18 -7.48
C GLY A 69 6.00 7.28 -7.08
N SER A 70 4.69 7.01 -7.05
CA SER A 70 3.76 7.93 -6.40
C SER A 70 4.26 8.13 -4.97
N MET A 71 4.68 9.37 -4.69
CA MET A 71 5.01 9.80 -3.34
C MET A 71 3.72 9.86 -2.53
N ALA A 72 3.84 9.68 -1.22
CA ALA A 72 2.67 9.58 -0.34
C ALA A 72 1.76 10.82 -0.39
N ASP A 73 2.34 12.01 -0.57
CA ASP A 73 1.62 13.27 -0.77
C ASP A 73 0.74 13.26 -2.03
N GLY A 74 1.26 12.77 -3.15
CA GLY A 74 0.51 12.59 -4.39
C GLY A 74 -0.69 11.67 -4.23
N LEU A 75 -0.58 10.64 -3.37
CA LEU A 75 -1.65 9.67 -3.13
C LEU A 75 -2.80 10.22 -2.27
N VAL A 76 -2.56 11.26 -1.48
CA VAL A 76 -3.57 11.87 -0.62
C VAL A 76 -4.11 13.19 -1.17
N ASN A 77 -3.67 13.61 -2.36
CA ASN A 77 -4.12 14.85 -3.00
C ASN A 77 -5.52 14.78 -3.63
N SER A 78 -6.22 13.65 -3.50
CA SER A 78 -7.64 13.53 -3.81
C SER A 78 -8.41 13.03 -2.58
N ARG A 79 -9.70 13.38 -2.49
CA ARG A 79 -10.56 12.91 -1.38
C ARG A 79 -10.65 11.39 -1.33
N SER A 80 -10.74 10.72 -2.48
CA SER A 80 -10.77 9.27 -2.57
C SER A 80 -9.43 8.66 -2.12
N GLY A 81 -8.31 9.20 -2.60
CA GLY A 81 -6.98 8.76 -2.18
C GLY A 81 -6.72 8.94 -0.69
N TYR A 82 -7.14 10.08 -0.13
CA TYR A 82 -7.02 10.37 1.30
C TYR A 82 -7.82 9.41 2.19
N LEU A 83 -9.06 9.08 1.79
CA LEU A 83 -9.87 8.06 2.47
C LEU A 83 -9.21 6.68 2.36
N GLN A 84 -8.77 6.28 1.16
CA GLN A 84 -8.11 5.00 0.92
C GLN A 84 -6.83 4.85 1.73
N ALA A 85 -5.99 5.89 1.76
CA ALA A 85 -4.76 5.92 2.55
C ALA A 85 -5.06 5.78 4.04
N SER A 86 -6.07 6.51 4.53
CA SER A 86 -6.49 6.43 5.92
C SER A 86 -6.99 5.03 6.30
N ILE A 87 -7.83 4.39 5.48
CA ILE A 87 -8.30 3.02 5.74
C ILE A 87 -7.11 2.05 5.79
N LEU A 88 -6.29 2.06 4.74
CA LEU A 88 -5.16 1.15 4.60
C LEU A 88 -4.16 1.31 5.75
N MET A 89 -3.83 2.54 6.15
CA MET A 89 -2.83 2.79 7.19
C MET A 89 -3.35 2.53 8.60
N ASN A 90 -4.67 2.59 8.83
CA ASN A 90 -5.25 2.06 10.07
C ASN A 90 -5.08 0.54 10.18
N ILE A 91 -5.33 -0.19 9.08
CA ILE A 91 -5.11 -1.64 9.04
C ILE A 91 -3.62 -1.96 9.23
N TYR A 92 -2.73 -1.25 8.54
CA TYR A 92 -1.29 -1.46 8.69
C TYR A 92 -0.81 -1.22 10.14
N ARG A 93 -1.30 -0.18 10.82
CA ARG A 93 -0.95 0.08 12.23
C ARG A 93 -1.48 -0.95 13.21
N SER A 94 -2.63 -1.56 12.91
CA SER A 94 -3.14 -2.64 13.78
C SER A 94 -2.29 -3.90 13.66
N LEU A 95 -1.71 -4.16 12.50
CA LEU A 95 -0.78 -5.28 12.25
C LEU A 95 0.66 -4.97 12.71
N ASN A 96 1.08 -3.72 12.59
CA ASN A 96 2.41 -3.24 13.01
C ASN A 96 2.27 -2.07 14.00
N PRO A 97 2.21 -2.35 15.32
CA PRO A 97 2.10 -1.32 16.36
C PRO A 97 3.25 -0.30 16.38
N ASN A 98 4.40 -0.64 15.78
CA ASN A 98 5.58 0.22 15.68
C ASN A 98 5.74 0.83 14.28
N ALA A 99 4.67 0.97 13.50
CA ALA A 99 4.68 1.43 12.11
C ALA A 99 5.45 2.75 11.86
N GLU A 100 5.46 3.66 12.84
CA GLU A 100 6.16 4.95 12.76
C GLU A 100 7.69 4.80 12.90
N ARG A 101 8.17 3.67 13.43
CA ARG A 101 9.59 3.40 13.67
C ARG A 101 10.14 2.27 12.82
N ASN A 102 9.28 1.36 12.40
CA ASN A 102 9.65 0.17 11.66
C ASN A 102 8.71 -0.05 10.46
N LEU A 103 9.29 -0.25 9.28
CA LEU A 103 8.56 -0.70 8.11
C LEU A 103 8.68 -2.21 8.05
N ASP A 104 7.55 -2.90 8.24
CA ASP A 104 7.47 -4.34 8.08
C ASP A 104 6.73 -4.68 6.78
N LEU A 105 7.45 -5.26 5.83
CA LEU A 105 6.93 -5.53 4.49
C LEU A 105 5.81 -6.57 4.51
N GLU A 106 5.89 -7.58 5.39
CA GLU A 106 4.85 -8.60 5.52
C GLU A 106 3.54 -7.98 6.04
N SER A 107 3.62 -7.11 7.05
CA SER A 107 2.46 -6.33 7.52
C SER A 107 1.89 -5.43 6.42
N VAL A 108 2.71 -4.86 5.52
CA VAL A 108 2.21 -4.10 4.35
C VAL A 108 1.42 -4.99 3.40
N ILE A 109 1.94 -6.19 3.10
CA ILE A 109 1.29 -7.15 2.20
C ILE A 109 -0.05 -7.61 2.78
N GLU A 110 -0.09 -7.95 4.07
CA GLU A 110 -1.32 -8.38 4.73
C GLU A 110 -2.32 -7.23 4.87
N ALA A 111 -1.87 -6.02 5.25
CA ALA A 111 -2.73 -4.85 5.32
C ALA A 111 -3.38 -4.54 3.97
N TYR A 112 -2.62 -4.66 2.87
CA TYR A 112 -3.11 -4.48 1.52
C TYR A 112 -4.15 -5.55 1.11
N SER A 113 -3.90 -6.81 1.47
CA SER A 113 -4.86 -7.91 1.28
C SER A 113 -6.20 -7.63 1.96
N ILE A 114 -6.17 -7.19 3.23
CA ILE A 114 -7.37 -6.81 3.98
C ILE A 114 -8.03 -5.59 3.34
N TYR A 115 -7.27 -4.54 3.02
CA TYR A 115 -7.78 -3.35 2.36
C TYR A 115 -8.54 -3.66 1.06
N LEU A 116 -8.03 -4.57 0.21
CA LEU A 116 -8.74 -4.97 -1.00
C LEU A 116 -10.10 -5.62 -0.72
N LYS A 117 -10.20 -6.40 0.38
CA LYS A 117 -11.47 -7.00 0.83
C LYS A 117 -12.44 -5.93 1.35
N GLU A 118 -11.95 -5.01 2.17
CA GLU A 118 -12.74 -3.94 2.79
C GLU A 118 -13.25 -2.94 1.76
N ILE A 119 -12.38 -2.42 0.90
CA ILE A 119 -12.76 -1.54 -0.22
C ILE A 119 -13.74 -2.26 -1.14
N GLY A 120 -13.48 -3.54 -1.44
CA GLY A 120 -14.43 -4.37 -2.17
C GLY A 120 -15.79 -4.45 -1.50
N ALA A 121 -15.89 -4.53 -0.18
CA ALA A 121 -17.16 -4.55 0.55
C ALA A 121 -17.85 -3.17 0.57
N ILE A 122 -17.10 -2.10 0.85
CA ILE A 122 -17.61 -0.72 0.90
C ILE A 122 -18.23 -0.30 -0.44
N PHE A 123 -17.65 -0.73 -1.56
CA PHE A 123 -18.06 -0.32 -2.90
C PHE A 123 -18.82 -1.39 -3.69
N ARG A 124 -19.11 -2.58 -3.10
CA ARG A 124 -19.93 -3.62 -3.75
C ARG A 124 -21.43 -3.29 -3.73
N ASN A 125 -21.89 -2.57 -2.72
CA ASN A 125 -23.32 -2.25 -2.53
C ASN A 125 -23.72 -0.87 -3.03
N SER A 126 -22.80 -0.16 -3.68
CA SER A 126 -23.05 1.19 -4.19
C SER A 126 -23.61 1.14 -5.60
N ILE A 127 -24.82 0.60 -5.75
CA ILE A 127 -25.61 0.68 -7.00
C ILE A 127 -25.98 2.15 -7.31
N ASP A 128 -26.00 3.03 -6.30
CA ASP A 128 -26.34 4.45 -6.41
C ASP A 128 -25.15 5.41 -6.40
N TYR A 129 -23.91 4.93 -6.22
CA TYR A 129 -22.75 5.81 -6.41
C TYR A 129 -22.11 5.52 -7.74
N ASP A 130 -21.97 6.60 -8.49
CA ASP A 130 -21.14 6.74 -9.67
C ASP A 130 -19.64 6.60 -9.31
N LEU A 131 -19.27 5.44 -8.77
CA LEU A 131 -17.89 4.97 -8.58
C LEU A 131 -17.44 4.16 -9.80
N SER A 132 -18.36 3.91 -10.73
CA SER A 132 -18.10 3.60 -12.14
C SER A 132 -17.70 4.84 -12.95
N ALA A 133 -17.99 6.06 -12.49
CA ALA A 133 -17.40 7.26 -13.08
C ALA A 133 -15.92 7.32 -12.70
N GLU A 134 -15.07 7.16 -13.71
CA GLU A 134 -13.74 7.73 -13.84
C GLU A 134 -13.25 8.50 -12.58
N GLY A 135 -12.68 7.80 -11.57
CA GLY A 135 -12.18 8.51 -10.39
C GLY A 135 -11.85 7.72 -9.13
N PHE A 136 -12.36 6.49 -8.98
CA PHE A 136 -12.00 5.63 -7.85
C PHE A 136 -11.03 4.51 -8.28
N GLU A 137 -9.77 4.91 -8.51
CA GLU A 137 -8.70 3.95 -8.72
C GLU A 137 -8.23 3.39 -7.37
N ARG A 138 -8.18 2.05 -7.28
CA ARG A 138 -7.67 1.36 -6.09
C ARG A 138 -6.17 1.54 -6.01
N PHE A 139 -5.66 1.69 -4.79
CA PHE A 139 -4.22 1.66 -4.60
C PHE A 139 -3.63 0.32 -5.01
N THR A 140 -2.40 0.38 -5.51
CA THR A 140 -1.54 -0.76 -5.76
C THR A 140 -0.75 -1.10 -4.50
N ILE A 141 -0.18 -2.31 -4.43
CA ILE A 141 0.70 -2.69 -3.31
C ILE A 141 1.92 -1.77 -3.20
N GLN A 142 2.42 -1.25 -4.33
CA GLN A 142 3.53 -0.32 -4.32
C GLN A 142 3.16 1.02 -3.68
N GLN A 143 1.94 1.49 -3.89
CA GLN A 143 1.42 2.70 -3.25
C GLN A 143 1.18 2.46 -1.76
N ALA A 144 0.70 1.27 -1.38
CA ALA A 144 0.60 0.86 0.03
C ALA A 144 1.96 0.94 0.75
N TYR A 145 3.01 0.42 0.11
CA TYR A 145 4.37 0.54 0.61
C TYR A 145 4.85 1.99 0.69
N SER A 146 4.57 2.82 -0.32
CA SER A 146 4.95 4.24 -0.28
C SER A 146 4.34 4.97 0.93
N LEU A 147 3.09 4.67 1.28
CA LEU A 147 2.42 5.24 2.46
C LEU A 147 3.09 4.76 3.76
N ALA A 148 3.36 3.45 3.88
CA ALA A 148 4.05 2.89 5.05
C ALA A 148 5.49 3.44 5.18
N ALA A 149 6.19 3.64 4.07
CA ALA A 149 7.53 4.23 4.03
C ALA A 149 7.54 5.68 4.48
N ALA A 150 6.55 6.48 4.07
CA ALA A 150 6.39 7.85 4.53
C ALA A 150 6.03 7.91 6.02
N LEU A 151 5.23 6.99 6.55
CA LEU A 151 4.90 6.93 7.98
C LEU A 151 6.12 6.62 8.86
N ARG A 152 7.06 5.81 8.36
CA ARG A 152 8.35 5.54 9.03
C ARG A 152 9.37 6.68 8.83
N SER A 153 9.17 7.53 7.83
CA SER A 153 10.16 8.54 7.46
C SER A 153 10.26 9.62 8.53
N ASN A 154 11.49 9.94 8.93
CA ASN A 154 11.80 11.10 9.78
C ASN A 154 12.12 12.36 8.96
N ASP A 155 12.06 12.27 7.63
CA ASP A 155 12.26 13.42 6.76
C ASP A 155 11.01 14.30 6.81
N ILE A 156 11.15 15.53 7.30
CA ILE A 156 10.04 16.48 7.45
C ILE A 156 9.29 16.69 6.14
N ASP A 157 10.00 16.63 5.01
CA ASP A 157 9.43 16.91 3.69
C ASP A 157 8.67 15.73 3.07
N TYR A 158 8.91 14.51 3.56
CA TYR A 158 8.35 13.27 3.00
C TYR A 158 7.72 12.37 4.07
N SER A 159 7.56 12.89 5.29
CA SER A 159 6.95 12.19 6.41
C SER A 159 5.45 12.25 6.34
N ALA A 160 4.85 11.23 6.95
CA ALA A 160 3.44 11.15 7.19
C ALA A 160 3.19 10.86 8.66
N SER A 161 1.93 11.00 9.07
CA SER A 161 1.53 10.79 10.44
C SER A 161 0.08 10.34 10.50
N MET A 162 -0.31 9.78 11.64
CA MET A 162 -1.70 9.45 11.92
C MET A 162 -2.24 10.40 12.97
N ARG A 163 -3.34 11.08 12.64
CA ARG A 163 -4.00 12.00 13.56
C ARG A 163 -5.34 11.45 14.01
N GLU A 164 -5.64 11.57 15.29
CA GLU A 164 -6.97 11.25 15.80
C GLU A 164 -7.97 12.38 15.46
N CYS A 165 -9.11 12.01 14.88
CA CYS A 165 -10.19 12.96 14.66
C CYS A 165 -10.86 13.35 15.98
N PRO A 166 -11.04 14.66 16.27
CA PRO A 166 -11.72 15.10 17.49
C PRO A 166 -13.18 14.67 17.55
N ASP A 167 -13.86 14.54 16.39
CA ASP A 167 -15.29 14.23 16.32
C ASP A 167 -15.58 12.72 16.39
N CYS A 168 -15.01 11.94 15.46
CA CYS A 168 -15.32 10.51 15.35
C CYS A 168 -14.33 9.58 16.05
N LYS A 169 -13.24 10.14 16.62
CA LYS A 169 -12.16 9.40 17.31
C LYS A 169 -11.42 8.38 16.44
N THR A 170 -11.67 8.34 15.13
CA THR A 170 -10.91 7.52 14.19
C THR A 170 -9.60 8.21 13.83
N TYR A 171 -8.51 7.44 13.79
CA TYR A 171 -7.24 7.93 13.27
C TYR A 171 -7.29 8.05 11.75
N PHE A 172 -6.71 9.08 11.16
CA PHE A 172 -6.58 9.23 9.72
C PHE A 172 -5.15 9.58 9.34
N TYR A 173 -4.76 9.17 8.13
CA TYR A 173 -3.40 9.33 7.61
C TYR A 173 -3.27 10.68 6.94
N PHE A 174 -2.23 11.46 7.24
CA PHE A 174 -1.96 12.73 6.58
C PHE A 174 -0.46 12.89 6.28
N THR A 175 -0.13 13.70 5.28
CA THR A 175 1.27 14.03 4.93
C THR A 175 1.55 15.52 5.15
N THR A 176 2.81 15.86 5.43
CA THR A 176 3.21 17.25 5.70
C THR A 176 2.92 18.20 4.52
N ARG A 177 2.94 17.67 3.30
CA ARG A 177 2.75 18.43 2.05
C ARG A 177 1.39 18.21 1.38
N GLN A 178 0.41 17.64 2.10
CA GLN A 178 -0.91 17.44 1.50
C GLN A 178 -1.56 18.78 1.15
N THR A 179 -2.14 18.86 -0.06
CA THR A 179 -2.84 20.06 -0.53
C THR A 179 -4.34 20.03 -0.23
N VAL A 180 -4.88 18.83 0.01
CA VAL A 180 -6.28 18.64 0.40
C VAL A 180 -6.46 19.00 1.87
N VAL A 181 -7.59 19.64 2.17
CA VAL A 181 -7.97 20.10 3.52
C VAL A 181 -7.76 18.99 4.56
N ASP A 182 -7.09 19.34 5.65
CA ASP A 182 -6.66 18.48 6.78
C ASP A 182 -7.82 18.06 7.71
N ASP A 183 -8.99 17.83 7.12
CA ASP A 183 -10.19 17.37 7.83
C ASP A 183 -10.27 15.85 7.83
N CYS A 184 -11.01 15.28 8.79
CA CYS A 184 -11.18 13.83 8.87
C CYS A 184 -11.88 13.27 7.59
N PRO A 185 -11.23 12.38 6.83
CA PRO A 185 -11.81 11.83 5.61
C PRO A 185 -13.04 10.95 5.90
N PHE A 186 -13.11 10.34 7.08
CA PHE A 186 -14.25 9.52 7.49
C PHE A 186 -15.50 10.35 7.79
N CYS A 187 -15.36 11.47 8.50
CA CYS A 187 -16.47 12.38 8.76
C CYS A 187 -17.02 12.97 7.45
N ASN A 188 -16.12 13.45 6.59
CA ASN A 188 -16.48 14.02 5.30
C ASN A 188 -17.15 13.01 4.35
N TRP A 189 -16.73 11.75 4.39
CA TRP A 189 -17.37 10.68 3.63
C TRP A 189 -18.75 10.33 4.19
N ARG A 190 -18.89 10.19 5.52
CA ARG A 190 -20.17 9.88 6.18
C ARG A 190 -21.24 10.95 5.93
N VAL A 191 -20.88 12.23 6.07
CA VAL A 191 -21.83 13.34 5.86
C VAL A 191 -22.46 13.25 4.47
N ARG A 192 -21.68 12.93 3.44
CA ARG A 192 -22.18 12.80 2.07
C ARG A 192 -23.11 11.61 1.88
N SER A 193 -22.78 10.44 2.46
CA SER A 193 -23.65 9.26 2.37
C SER A 193 -25.06 9.53 2.93
N ILE A 194 -25.16 10.38 3.95
CA ILE A 194 -26.44 10.80 4.54
C ILE A 194 -27.14 11.83 3.64
N SER A 195 -26.42 12.83 3.11
CA SER A 195 -27.00 13.88 2.24
C SER A 195 -27.55 13.33 0.93
N SER A 196 -26.90 12.34 0.32
CA SER A 196 -27.39 11.68 -0.90
C SER A 196 -28.54 10.71 -0.63
N GLY A 197 -28.65 10.15 0.58
CA GLY A 197 -29.79 9.31 0.99
C GLY A 197 -31.08 10.10 1.24
N THR A 198 -30.99 11.38 1.59
CA THR A 198 -32.16 12.27 1.79
C THR A 198 -32.73 12.87 0.51
N ALA A 199 -31.98 12.88 -0.59
CA ALA A 199 -32.45 13.44 -1.87
C ALA A 199 -33.52 12.57 -2.55
N ASN A 200 -33.59 11.27 -2.22
CA ASN A 200 -34.51 10.32 -2.86
C ASN A 200 -35.82 10.04 -2.10
N GLN A 201 -36.10 10.74 -0.98
CA GLN A 201 -37.33 10.52 -0.19
C GLN A 201 -38.42 11.59 -0.39
N ASN A 202 -38.16 12.65 -1.17
CA ASN A 202 -39.14 13.73 -1.38
C ASN A 202 -39.86 13.68 -2.76
N ALA A 203 -39.75 12.58 -3.50
CA ALA A 203 -40.38 12.42 -4.82
C ALA A 203 -41.51 11.37 -4.87
N ALA A 204 -42.12 11.04 -3.72
CA ALA A 204 -43.27 10.15 -3.69
C ALA A 204 -44.21 10.48 -2.52
N LEU A 205 -45.02 11.53 -2.68
CA LEU A 205 -46.32 11.64 -2.02
C LEU A 205 -47.32 12.15 -3.07
N PRO A 206 -48.55 11.59 -3.11
CA PRO A 206 -49.48 11.67 -4.24
C PRO A 206 -50.04 13.06 -4.53
#